data_AF-A0A7S3MQ85-F1
#
_entry.id   AF-A0A7S3MQ85-F1
#
_cell.length_a   1.000
_cell.length_b   1.000
_cell.length_c   1.000
_cell.angle_alpha   90.00
_cell.angle_beta   90.00
_cell.angle_gamma   90.00
#
_symmetry.space_group_name_H-M   'P 1'
#
loop_
_entity.id
_entity.type
_entity.pdbx_description
1 polymer ?
#
loop_
_entity_poly.entity_id
_entity_poly.type
_entity_poly.pdbx_seq_one_letter_code
_entity_poly.pdbx_strand_id
1 'polypeptide(L)'
;MSENKLANCAGLAAMPKLLELNLNGNALTSLTDLRGLGSLKKLDVGKNKLATLDKFPVLPELEHFDASENLIEANGEKELENLEQCENLTTLLMAGNPWVDEKGDDFKKEVLIALEQLNIVQVNDMEPVTSEEKADAKTEKAEREKARLEAEEEARKAAEEAANNPPEEEAAE
;
A
#
# COMPACT_ATOMS: atom_id res chain seq x y z
N MET A 1 10.55 -28.48 -11.91
CA MET A 1 10.09 -27.34 -11.11
C MET A 1 11.29 -26.40 -10.99
N SER A 2 11.37 -25.40 -11.86
CA SER A 2 12.51 -24.47 -11.87
C SER A 2 12.26 -23.42 -10.80
N GLU A 3 12.75 -23.66 -9.58
CA GLU A 3 12.90 -22.61 -8.57
C GLU A 3 13.96 -21.63 -9.09
N ASN A 4 13.51 -20.61 -9.83
CA ASN A 4 14.38 -19.49 -10.12
C ASN A 4 14.60 -18.79 -8.77
N LYS A 5 15.82 -18.86 -8.24
CA LYS A 5 16.19 -18.15 -7.01
C LYS A 5 16.56 -16.72 -7.34
N LEU A 6 15.77 -16.03 -8.17
CA LEU A 6 16.02 -14.63 -8.48
C LEU A 6 15.85 -13.85 -7.18
N ALA A 7 16.98 -13.41 -6.65
CA ALA A 7 17.05 -12.55 -5.48
C ALA A 7 17.01 -11.06 -5.87
N ASN A 8 17.26 -10.76 -7.15
CA ASN A 8 17.20 -9.41 -7.71
C ASN A 8 16.74 -9.46 -9.18
N CYS A 9 16.26 -8.33 -9.67
CA CYS A 9 15.80 -8.16 -11.05
C CYS A 9 16.73 -7.21 -11.85
N ALA A 10 17.99 -7.10 -11.43
CA ALA A 10 18.98 -6.22 -12.03
C ALA A 10 19.13 -6.51 -13.55
N GLY A 11 18.78 -5.53 -14.38
CA GLY A 11 18.83 -5.63 -15.84
C GLY A 11 17.48 -5.54 -16.54
N LEU A 12 16.34 -5.75 -15.85
CA LEU A 12 15.01 -5.56 -16.44
C LEU A 12 14.71 -4.08 -16.74
N ALA A 13 15.33 -3.15 -16.03
CA ALA A 13 15.24 -1.71 -16.31
C ALA A 13 15.63 -1.32 -17.76
N ALA A 14 16.36 -2.18 -18.48
CA ALA A 14 16.71 -1.99 -19.89
C ALA A 14 15.60 -2.41 -20.87
N MET A 15 14.45 -2.91 -20.38
CA MET A 15 13.33 -3.39 -21.17
C MET A 15 12.07 -2.52 -20.98
N PRO A 16 12.10 -1.23 -21.40
CA PRO A 16 11.02 -0.29 -21.12
C PRO A 16 9.69 -0.65 -21.81
N LYS A 17 9.71 -1.57 -22.79
CA LYS A 17 8.51 -2.04 -23.52
C LYS A 17 7.91 -3.31 -22.93
N LEU A 18 8.42 -3.80 -21.81
CA LEU A 18 7.87 -4.99 -21.18
C LEU A 18 6.46 -4.69 -20.65
N LEU A 19 5.48 -5.49 -21.08
CA LEU A 19 4.07 -5.31 -20.69
C LEU A 19 3.65 -6.23 -19.55
N GLU A 20 4.21 -7.45 -19.50
CA GLU A 20 3.87 -8.45 -18.51
C GLU A 20 5.14 -9.05 -17.94
N LEU A 21 5.22 -9.15 -16.61
CA LEU A 21 6.37 -9.69 -15.90
C LEU A 21 5.88 -10.66 -14.82
N ASN A 22 6.23 -11.93 -15.00
CA ASN A 22 5.95 -12.97 -14.02
C ASN A 22 7.23 -13.38 -13.30
N LEU A 23 7.25 -13.12 -12.00
CA LEU A 23 8.29 -13.44 -11.04
C LEU A 23 7.71 -14.30 -9.91
N ASN A 24 6.64 -15.06 -10.18
CA ASN A 24 6.02 -15.92 -9.19
C ASN A 24 6.98 -17.06 -8.77
N GLY A 25 7.04 -17.38 -7.48
CA GLY A 25 7.86 -18.49 -6.96
C GLY A 25 9.37 -18.20 -6.96
N ASN A 26 9.75 -16.94 -6.72
CA ASN A 26 11.15 -16.54 -6.54
C ASN A 26 11.44 -16.24 -5.05
N ALA A 27 12.57 -15.59 -4.76
CA ALA A 27 12.97 -15.23 -3.40
C ALA A 27 13.16 -13.72 -3.24
N LEU A 28 12.32 -12.93 -3.94
CA LEU A 28 12.40 -11.47 -3.92
C LEU A 28 11.99 -10.94 -2.55
N THR A 29 12.81 -10.04 -2.02
CA THR A 29 12.54 -9.31 -0.77
C THR A 29 12.29 -7.82 -1.02
N SER A 30 12.47 -7.35 -2.25
CA SER A 30 12.21 -5.98 -2.67
C SER A 30 11.91 -5.90 -4.16
N LEU A 31 11.15 -4.87 -4.56
CA LEU A 31 10.79 -4.57 -5.95
C LEU A 31 11.54 -3.35 -6.52
N THR A 32 12.54 -2.83 -5.81
CA THR A 32 13.29 -1.63 -6.23
C THR A 32 13.98 -1.78 -7.59
N ASP A 33 14.31 -3.01 -7.98
CA ASP A 33 15.01 -3.30 -9.24
C ASP A 33 14.11 -3.21 -10.47
N LEU A 34 12.79 -3.10 -10.27
CA LEU A 34 11.79 -2.96 -11.34
C LEU A 34 11.58 -1.50 -11.78
N ARG A 35 12.34 -0.56 -11.20
CA ARG A 35 12.32 0.85 -11.62
C ARG A 35 12.68 0.98 -13.10
N GLY A 36 11.91 1.80 -13.82
CA GLY A 36 12.10 2.06 -15.25
C GLY A 36 11.23 1.21 -16.18
N LEU A 37 10.44 0.26 -15.65
CA LEU A 37 9.46 -0.52 -16.41
C LEU A 37 8.15 0.26 -16.60
N GLY A 38 8.23 1.48 -17.15
CA GLY A 38 7.09 2.40 -17.23
C GLY A 38 5.91 1.91 -18.09
N SER A 39 6.11 0.92 -18.97
CA SER A 39 5.03 0.32 -19.79
C SER A 39 4.47 -0.99 -19.22
N LEU A 40 4.90 -1.41 -18.02
CA LEU A 40 4.43 -2.66 -17.44
C LEU A 40 2.97 -2.56 -17.05
N LYS A 41 2.15 -3.46 -17.58
CA LYS A 41 0.71 -3.57 -17.34
C LYS A 41 0.35 -4.67 -16.35
N LYS A 42 1.13 -5.75 -16.29
CA LYS A 42 0.92 -6.85 -15.34
C LYS A 42 2.21 -7.24 -14.63
N LEU A 43 2.14 -7.33 -13.31
CA LEU A 43 3.24 -7.74 -12.45
C LEU A 43 2.77 -8.85 -11.50
N ASP A 44 3.31 -10.05 -11.68
CA ASP A 44 3.08 -11.17 -10.78
C ASP A 44 4.34 -11.43 -9.95
N VAL A 45 4.27 -11.16 -8.65
CA VAL A 45 5.33 -11.41 -7.67
C VAL A 45 4.82 -12.32 -6.55
N GLY A 46 3.81 -13.15 -6.84
CA GLY A 46 3.29 -14.11 -5.89
C GLY A 46 4.33 -15.13 -5.42
N LYS A 47 4.15 -15.74 -4.25
CA LYS A 47 5.08 -16.74 -3.68
C LYS A 47 6.52 -16.25 -3.60
N ASN A 48 6.71 -15.02 -3.12
CA ASN A 48 8.02 -14.43 -2.85
C ASN A 48 8.20 -14.21 -1.34
N LYS A 49 9.14 -13.37 -0.94
CA LYS A 49 9.45 -13.05 0.47
C LYS A 49 9.38 -11.55 0.72
N LEU A 50 8.46 -10.86 0.04
CA LEU A 50 8.23 -9.43 0.24
C LEU A 50 7.60 -9.24 1.62
N ALA A 51 8.32 -8.57 2.52
CA ALA A 51 7.79 -8.22 3.84
C ALA A 51 7.11 -6.85 3.88
N THR A 52 7.33 -6.06 2.83
CA THR A 52 6.92 -4.65 2.73
C THR A 52 6.75 -4.26 1.27
N LEU A 53 5.86 -3.31 1.00
CA LEU A 53 5.72 -2.59 -0.27
C LEU A 53 6.44 -1.23 -0.25
N ASP A 54 7.28 -0.97 0.75
CA ASP A 54 8.16 0.21 0.77
C ASP A 54 9.03 0.25 -0.50
N LYS A 55 9.23 1.45 -1.03
CA LYS A 55 9.96 1.71 -2.28
C LYS A 55 9.40 0.97 -3.51
N PHE A 56 8.09 0.73 -3.55
CA PHE A 56 7.42 0.22 -4.74
C PHE A 56 7.84 1.03 -6.00
N PRO A 57 8.15 0.36 -7.12
CA PRO A 57 8.54 1.05 -8.35
C PRO A 57 7.38 1.87 -8.92
N VAL A 58 7.68 3.05 -9.48
CA VAL A 58 6.68 3.84 -10.20
C VAL A 58 6.34 3.16 -11.52
N LEU A 59 5.13 2.60 -11.60
CA LEU A 59 4.63 1.83 -12.76
C LEU A 59 3.28 2.42 -13.22
N PRO A 60 3.27 3.53 -13.97
CA PRO A 60 2.04 4.26 -14.29
C PRO A 60 1.05 3.46 -15.16
N GLU A 61 1.55 2.54 -15.98
CA GLU A 61 0.73 1.68 -16.86
C GLU A 61 0.26 0.40 -16.17
N LEU A 62 0.58 0.18 -14.89
CA LEU A 62 0.27 -1.08 -14.19
C LEU A 62 -1.23 -1.20 -13.97
N GLU A 63 -1.83 -2.25 -14.52
CA GLU A 63 -3.27 -2.54 -14.42
C GLU A 63 -3.55 -3.70 -13.45
N HIS A 64 -2.62 -4.66 -13.36
CA HIS A 64 -2.73 -5.87 -12.56
C HIS A 64 -1.48 -6.07 -11.70
N PHE A 65 -1.67 -6.21 -10.39
CA PHE A 65 -0.60 -6.51 -9.44
C PHE A 65 -0.97 -7.71 -8.57
N ASP A 66 -0.17 -8.77 -8.64
CA ASP A 66 -0.29 -9.95 -7.78
C ASP A 66 0.92 -10.07 -6.85
N ALA A 67 0.69 -9.84 -5.56
CA ALA A 67 1.63 -10.04 -4.47
C ALA A 67 1.16 -11.13 -3.49
N SER A 68 0.35 -12.08 -3.95
CA SER A 68 -0.14 -13.21 -3.14
C SER A 68 0.99 -14.06 -2.53
N GLU A 69 0.73 -14.73 -1.41
CA GLU A 69 1.68 -15.63 -0.75
C GLU A 69 3.05 -14.98 -0.50
N ASN A 70 3.05 -13.76 0.03
CA ASN A 70 4.23 -13.04 0.49
C ASN A 70 4.19 -12.88 2.03
N LEU A 71 5.04 -12.02 2.59
CA LEU A 71 5.19 -11.80 4.02
C LEU A 71 4.79 -10.37 4.42
N ILE A 72 3.92 -9.70 3.65
CA ILE A 72 3.55 -8.29 3.90
C ILE A 72 2.81 -8.19 5.24
N GLU A 73 3.42 -7.48 6.19
CA GLU A 73 2.95 -7.36 7.58
C GLU A 73 2.05 -6.12 7.80
N ALA A 74 1.56 -5.94 9.02
CA ALA A 74 0.49 -5.01 9.41
C ALA A 74 0.66 -3.52 9.04
N ASN A 75 1.86 -3.08 8.65
CA ASN A 75 2.08 -1.74 8.10
C ASN A 75 1.60 -1.58 6.64
N GLY A 76 1.05 -2.65 6.05
CA GLY A 76 0.58 -2.67 4.67
C GLY A 76 -0.38 -1.53 4.32
N GLU A 77 -1.20 -1.05 5.26
CA GLU A 77 -2.13 0.07 5.02
C GLU A 77 -1.42 1.36 4.56
N LYS A 78 -0.31 1.72 5.21
CA LYS A 78 0.49 2.88 4.83
C LYS A 78 1.30 2.62 3.59
N GLU A 79 1.74 1.37 3.41
CA GLU A 79 2.57 1.01 2.26
C GLU A 79 1.75 0.88 0.97
N LEU A 80 0.43 0.67 1.06
CA LEU A 80 -0.48 0.80 -0.07
C LEU A 80 -0.46 2.21 -0.66
N GLU A 81 -0.14 3.25 0.13
CA GLU A 81 0.02 4.60 -0.41
C GLU A 81 1.12 4.67 -1.50
N ASN A 82 2.08 3.73 -1.48
CA ASN A 82 3.08 3.64 -2.56
C ASN A 82 2.49 3.14 -3.89
N LEU A 83 1.37 2.41 -3.87
CA LEU A 83 0.67 1.94 -5.06
C LEU A 83 -0.22 3.03 -5.68
N GLU A 84 -0.48 4.15 -5.00
CA GLU A 84 -1.27 5.27 -5.55
C GLU A 84 -0.65 5.86 -6.81
N GLN A 85 0.66 5.70 -6.98
CA GLN A 85 1.41 6.16 -8.15
C GLN A 85 1.11 5.32 -9.41
N CYS A 86 0.46 4.16 -9.25
CA CYS A 86 0.02 3.29 -10.34
C CYS A 86 -1.40 3.70 -10.76
N GLU A 87 -1.52 4.81 -11.49
CA GLU A 87 -2.81 5.45 -11.83
C GLU A 87 -3.80 4.52 -12.57
N ASN A 88 -3.30 3.51 -13.28
CA ASN A 88 -4.11 2.56 -14.04
C ASN A 88 -4.41 1.25 -13.29
N LEU A 89 -4.02 1.13 -12.01
CA LEU A 89 -4.20 -0.12 -11.27
C LEU A 89 -5.68 -0.38 -11.04
N THR A 90 -6.13 -1.56 -11.49
CA THR A 90 -7.54 -1.98 -11.35
C THR A 90 -7.68 -3.28 -10.58
N THR A 91 -6.66 -4.13 -10.58
CA THR A 91 -6.68 -5.44 -9.93
C THR A 91 -5.52 -5.58 -8.97
N LEU A 92 -5.83 -5.87 -7.70
CA LEU A 92 -4.86 -6.08 -6.64
C LEU A 92 -5.10 -7.44 -5.97
N LEU A 93 -4.12 -8.34 -6.07
CA LEU A 93 -4.14 -9.64 -5.38
C LEU A 93 -3.05 -9.66 -4.32
N MET A 94 -3.43 -9.85 -3.06
CA MET A 94 -2.51 -9.95 -1.92
C MET A 94 -2.88 -11.09 -0.96
N ALA A 95 -3.73 -12.04 -1.38
CA ALA A 95 -4.13 -13.18 -0.57
C ALA A 95 -2.92 -13.97 -0.04
N GLY A 96 -3.00 -14.49 1.19
CA GLY A 96 -1.90 -15.23 1.82
C GLY A 96 -0.73 -14.35 2.26
N ASN A 97 -1.00 -13.08 2.56
CA ASN A 97 -0.08 -12.21 3.31
C ASN A 97 -0.59 -12.05 4.75
N PRO A 98 0.30 -11.97 5.77
CA PRO A 98 -0.09 -11.78 7.17
C PRO A 98 -1.06 -10.62 7.40
N TRP A 99 -0.88 -9.50 6.69
CA TRP A 99 -1.77 -8.34 6.79
C TRP A 99 -3.21 -8.63 6.32
N VAL A 100 -3.36 -9.42 5.25
CA VAL A 100 -4.68 -9.81 4.74
C VAL A 100 -5.37 -10.75 5.73
N ASP A 101 -4.62 -11.68 6.30
CA ASP A 101 -5.15 -12.62 7.29
C ASP A 101 -5.56 -11.91 8.59
N GLU A 102 -4.83 -10.85 8.99
CA GLU A 102 -5.16 -10.05 10.18
C GLU A 102 -6.39 -9.16 9.98
N LYS A 103 -6.50 -8.45 8.85
CA LYS A 103 -7.64 -7.57 8.54
C LYS A 103 -8.89 -8.35 8.13
N GLY A 104 -8.74 -9.56 7.58
CA GLY A 104 -9.86 -10.40 7.14
C GLY A 104 -10.81 -9.65 6.18
N ASP A 105 -12.09 -9.56 6.55
CA ASP A 105 -13.13 -8.91 5.73
C ASP A 105 -12.92 -7.38 5.57
N ASP A 106 -12.24 -6.74 6.53
CA ASP A 106 -11.96 -5.30 6.46
C ASP A 106 -10.79 -5.00 5.51
N PHE A 107 -10.04 -6.00 5.06
CA PHE A 107 -8.94 -5.81 4.09
C PHE A 107 -9.41 -5.08 2.83
N LYS A 108 -10.56 -5.49 2.27
CA LYS A 108 -11.11 -4.85 1.06
C LYS A 108 -11.40 -3.38 1.31
N LYS A 109 -11.97 -3.03 2.46
CA LYS A 109 -12.26 -1.63 2.81
C LYS A 109 -10.98 -0.82 2.97
N GLU A 110 -9.99 -1.35 3.68
CA GLU A 110 -8.70 -0.65 3.89
C GLU A 110 -7.98 -0.41 2.56
N VAL A 111 -8.02 -1.37 1.62
CA VAL A 111 -7.50 -1.17 0.25
C VAL A 111 -8.23 -0.03 -0.46
N LEU A 112 -9.56 0.02 -0.37
CA LEU A 112 -10.35 1.07 -1.03
C LEU A 112 -10.15 2.46 -0.41
N ILE A 113 -9.92 2.53 0.90
CA ILE A 113 -9.61 3.76 1.62
C ILE A 113 -8.21 4.26 1.24
N ALA A 114 -7.22 3.37 1.27
CA ALA A 114 -5.84 3.71 0.91
C ALA A 114 -5.73 4.07 -0.57
N LEU A 115 -6.42 3.37 -1.47
CA LEU A 115 -6.33 3.55 -2.93
C LEU A 115 -7.56 4.27 -3.51
N GLU A 116 -8.16 5.23 -2.78
CA GLU A 116 -9.43 5.86 -3.19
C GLU A 116 -9.38 6.56 -4.56
N GLN A 117 -8.20 7.09 -4.95
CA GLN A 117 -7.99 7.77 -6.22
C GLN A 117 -7.91 6.79 -7.39
N LEU A 118 -7.64 5.51 -7.11
CA LEU A 118 -7.51 4.47 -8.11
C LEU A 118 -8.87 3.82 -8.39
N ASN A 119 -9.07 3.40 -9.63
CA ASN A 119 -10.27 2.67 -10.01
C ASN A 119 -10.09 1.17 -9.77
N ILE A 120 -9.89 0.77 -8.51
CA ILE A 120 -9.82 -0.65 -8.14
C ILE A 120 -11.17 -1.32 -8.46
N VAL A 121 -11.13 -2.35 -9.30
CA VAL A 121 -12.28 -3.15 -9.72
C VAL A 121 -12.28 -4.50 -9.01
N GLN A 122 -11.09 -5.07 -8.75
CA GLN A 122 -10.95 -6.41 -8.20
C GLN A 122 -9.91 -6.41 -7.08
N VAL A 123 -10.27 -6.96 -5.93
CA VAL A 123 -9.37 -7.17 -4.78
C VAL A 123 -9.45 -8.63 -4.38
N ASN A 124 -8.33 -9.35 -4.41
CA ASN A 124 -8.27 -10.80 -4.18
C ASN A 124 -9.34 -11.56 -5.01
N ASP A 125 -9.75 -12.74 -4.54
CA ASP A 125 -10.85 -13.54 -5.12
C ASP A 125 -12.24 -13.07 -4.61
N MET A 126 -12.36 -11.81 -4.18
CA MET A 126 -13.61 -11.25 -3.64
C MET A 126 -14.54 -10.76 -4.75
N GLU A 127 -15.76 -10.39 -4.40
CA GLU A 127 -16.68 -9.76 -5.34
C GLU A 127 -16.11 -8.44 -5.89
N PRO A 128 -16.39 -8.12 -7.17
CA PRO A 128 -15.91 -6.89 -7.79
C PRO A 128 -16.37 -5.69 -6.99
N VAL A 129 -15.48 -4.71 -6.87
CA VAL A 129 -15.71 -3.48 -6.12
C VAL A 129 -16.85 -2.69 -6.77
N THR A 130 -17.87 -2.40 -5.97
CA THR A 130 -19.02 -1.61 -6.39
C THR A 130 -18.77 -0.11 -6.25
N SER A 131 -19.59 0.71 -6.92
CA SER A 131 -19.52 2.17 -6.79
C SER A 131 -19.93 2.64 -5.38
N GLU A 132 -20.78 1.91 -4.69
CA GLU A 132 -21.17 2.19 -3.30
C GLU A 132 -19.98 2.00 -2.36
N GLU A 133 -19.30 0.85 -2.41
CA GLU A 133 -18.09 0.59 -1.59
C GLU A 133 -16.99 1.64 -1.79
N LYS A 134 -16.82 2.15 -3.02
CA LYS A 134 -15.89 3.25 -3.32
C LYS A 134 -16.33 4.56 -2.66
N ALA A 135 -17.63 4.86 -2.67
CA ALA A 135 -18.17 6.08 -2.07
C ALA A 135 -18.08 6.04 -0.53
N ASP A 136 -18.37 4.88 0.07
CA ASP A 136 -18.19 4.66 1.50
C ASP A 136 -16.71 4.80 1.90
N ALA A 137 -15.78 4.15 1.19
CA ALA A 137 -14.35 4.26 1.46
C ALA A 137 -13.84 5.71 1.37
N LYS A 138 -14.29 6.46 0.36
CA LYS A 138 -13.94 7.89 0.20
C LYS A 138 -14.48 8.75 1.34
N THR A 139 -15.71 8.47 1.79
CA THR A 139 -16.33 9.20 2.90
C THR A 139 -15.56 8.91 4.19
N GLU A 140 -15.25 7.63 4.45
CA GLU A 140 -14.51 7.22 5.64
C GLU A 140 -13.07 7.80 5.65
N LYS A 141 -12.38 7.84 4.50
CA LYS A 141 -11.05 8.48 4.41
C LYS A 141 -11.13 9.97 4.74
N ALA A 142 -12.12 10.68 4.20
CA ALA A 142 -12.31 12.11 4.48
C ALA A 142 -12.62 12.38 5.96
N GLU A 143 -13.41 11.51 6.61
CA GLU A 143 -13.67 11.59 8.05
C GLU A 143 -12.42 11.30 8.87
N ARG A 144 -11.64 10.26 8.52
CA ARG A 144 -10.35 9.95 9.16
C ARG A 144 -9.36 11.11 9.05
N GLU A 145 -9.27 11.75 7.88
CA GLU A 145 -8.38 12.91 7.67
C GLU A 145 -8.85 14.14 8.44
N LYS A 146 -10.16 14.43 8.42
CA LYS A 146 -10.73 15.54 9.19
C LYS A 146 -10.48 15.37 10.69
N ALA A 147 -10.75 14.19 11.24
CA ALA A 147 -10.50 13.88 12.65
C ALA A 147 -9.01 14.02 13.00
N ARG A 148 -8.10 13.63 12.10
CA ARG A 148 -6.65 13.83 12.28
C ARG A 148 -6.29 15.31 12.38
N LEU A 149 -6.82 16.14 11.49
CA LEU A 149 -6.56 17.59 11.48
C LEU A 149 -7.12 18.28 12.73
N GLU A 150 -8.33 17.90 13.17
CA GLU A 150 -8.94 18.42 14.40
C GLU A 150 -8.10 18.04 15.62
N ALA A 151 -7.66 16.77 15.73
CA ALA A 151 -6.80 16.31 16.82
C ALA A 151 -5.43 17.01 16.83
N GLU A 152 -4.83 17.27 15.67
CA GLU A 152 -3.56 18.01 15.57
C GLU A 152 -3.71 19.47 15.99
N GLU A 153 -4.82 20.13 15.63
CA GLU A 153 -5.11 21.50 16.06
C GLU A 153 -5.34 21.59 17.58
N GLU A 154 -6.09 20.63 18.16
CA GLU A 154 -6.30 20.53 19.60
C GLU A 154 -4.99 20.29 20.35
N ALA A 155 -4.14 19.38 19.83
CA ALA A 155 -2.82 19.12 20.40
C ALA A 155 -1.91 20.37 20.32
N ARG A 156 -1.97 21.13 19.23
CA ARG A 156 -1.21 22.38 19.07
C ARG A 156 -1.67 23.44 20.07
N LYS A 157 -2.98 23.61 20.25
CA LYS A 157 -3.56 24.55 21.22
C LYS A 157 -3.17 24.17 22.65
N ALA A 158 -3.27 22.88 23.00
CA ALA A 158 -2.86 22.38 24.31
C ALA A 158 -1.36 22.60 24.59
N ALA A 159 -0.51 22.40 23.57
CA ALA A 159 0.93 22.65 23.68
C ALA A 159 1.24 24.15 23.86
N GLU A 160 0.52 25.04 23.18
CA GLU A 160 0.68 26.49 23.31
C GLU A 160 0.21 27.01 24.68
N GLU A 161 -0.89 26.48 25.21
CA GLU A 161 -1.39 26.81 26.56
C GLU A 161 -0.42 26.35 27.65
N ALA A 162 0.12 25.14 27.53
CA ALA A 162 1.13 24.61 28.46
C ALA A 162 2.45 25.40 28.41
N ALA A 163 2.82 25.94 27.24
CA ALA A 163 4.01 26.78 27.10
C ALA A 163 3.81 28.18 27.70
N ASN A 164 2.60 28.74 27.60
CA ASN A 164 2.27 30.07 28.12
C ASN A 164 1.95 30.08 29.62
N ASN A 165 1.60 28.93 30.21
CA ASN A 165 1.34 28.80 31.64
C ASN A 165 2.21 27.67 32.22
N PRO A 166 3.54 27.89 32.35
CA PRO A 166 4.41 26.90 32.96
C PRO A 166 3.92 26.62 34.39
N PRO A 167 3.96 25.35 34.85
CA PRO A 167 3.56 25.04 36.21
C PRO A 167 4.35 25.93 37.17
N GLU A 168 3.64 26.65 38.03
CA GLU A 168 4.27 27.42 39.11
C GLU A 168 5.19 26.45 39.86
N GLU A 169 6.49 26.68 39.74
CA GLU A 169 7.49 26.04 40.58
C GLU A 169 7.03 26.26 42.01
N GLU A 170 6.53 25.20 42.65
CA GLU A 170 6.34 25.17 44.10
C GLU A 170 7.68 25.54 44.69
N ALA A 171 7.83 26.81 45.04
CA ALA A 171 8.89 27.32 45.87
C ALA A 171 8.74 26.60 47.22
N ALA A 172 9.40 25.45 47.33
CA ALA A 172 9.55 24.71 48.55
C ALA A 172 10.37 25.59 49.52
N GLU A 173 9.67 26.25 50.43
CA GLU A 173 10.22 26.86 51.64
C GLU A 173 10.37 25.82 52.76
#